data_AF-A0A1G8N3C1-F1
#
_entry.id   AF-A0A1G8N3C1-F1
#
_cell.length_a   1.000
_cell.length_b   1.000
_cell.length_c   1.000
_cell.angle_alpha   90.00
_cell.angle_beta   90.00
_cell.angle_gamma   90.00
#
_symmetry.space_group_name_H-M   'P 1'
#
loop_
_entity.id
_entity.type
_entity.pdbx_description
1 polymer ?
#
loop_
_entity_poly.entity_id
_entity_poly.type
_entity_poly.pdbx_seq_one_letter_code
_entity_poly.pdbx_strand_id
1 'polypeptide(L)' 'MDEQRAQEIAHSPDMKHVTHEGTPIYIQHVDEAEGTARIFPLEQPEEEQSVSVDNLVEH' A
#
# COMPACT_ATOMS: atom_id res chain seq x y z
N MET A 1 -1.68 7.58 -4.89
CA MET A 1 -2.64 8.14 -3.90
C MET A 1 -1.86 8.96 -2.87
N ASP A 2 -2.49 9.66 -1.92
CA ASP A 2 -1.80 10.44 -0.89
C ASP A 2 -1.48 9.63 0.39
N GLU A 3 -0.56 10.15 1.19
CA GLU A 3 0.00 9.49 2.38
C GLU A 3 -1.06 9.27 3.47
N GLN A 4 -1.91 10.27 3.69
CA GLN A 4 -2.98 10.20 4.70
C GLN A 4 -3.98 9.11 4.34
N ARG A 5 -4.41 9.05 3.07
CA ARG A 5 -5.27 7.95 2.61
C ARG A 5 -4.60 6.59 2.76
N ALA A 6 -3.29 6.49 2.47
CA ALA A 6 -2.54 5.25 2.64
C ALA A 6 -2.53 4.73 4.08
N GLN A 7 -2.38 5.64 5.04
CA GLN A 7 -2.44 5.30 6.45
C GLN A 7 -3.81 4.82 6.90
N GLU A 8 -4.88 5.47 6.43
CA GLU A 8 -6.24 5.02 6.72
C GLU A 8 -6.46 3.57 6.24
N ILE A 9 -5.95 3.23 5.06
CA ILE A 9 -6.03 1.87 4.52
C ILE A 9 -5.20 0.90 5.36
N ALA A 10 -3.96 1.27 5.71
CA ALA A 10 -3.08 0.41 6.52
C ALA A 10 -3.65 0.13 7.93
N HIS A 11 -4.40 1.08 8.51
CA HIS A 11 -5.05 0.93 9.81
C HIS A 11 -6.49 0.40 9.73
N SER A 12 -7.05 0.24 8.53
CA SER A 12 -8.40 -0.24 8.33
C SER A 12 -8.51 -1.72 8.70
N PRO A 13 -9.52 -2.13 9.49
CA PRO A 13 -9.80 -3.54 9.73
C PRO A 13 -10.32 -4.25 8.46
N ASP A 14 -10.86 -3.47 7.51
CA ASP A 14 -11.32 -3.97 6.22
C ASP A 14 -10.21 -3.81 5.16
N MET A 15 -9.92 -4.89 4.43
CA MET A 15 -9.00 -4.84 3.30
C MET A 15 -9.59 -3.98 2.18
N LYS A 16 -8.88 -2.91 1.79
CA LYS A 16 -9.25 -2.08 0.63
C LYS A 16 -8.60 -2.61 -0.64
N HIS A 17 -9.25 -2.40 -1.77
CA HIS A 17 -8.72 -2.78 -3.05
C HIS A 17 -7.68 -1.75 -3.50
N VAL A 18 -6.41 -2.07 -3.28
CA VAL A 18 -5.28 -1.25 -3.72
C VAL A 18 -4.39 -2.06 -4.65
N THR A 19 -3.87 -1.38 -5.67
CA THR A 19 -2.93 -1.96 -6.63
C THR A 19 -1.65 -1.15 -6.73
N HIS A 20 -0.54 -1.83 -6.99
CA HIS A 20 0.74 -1.25 -7.43
C HIS A 20 1.08 -1.85 -8.80
N GLU A 21 1.26 -1.02 -9.82
CA GLU A 21 1.52 -1.47 -11.21
C GLU A 21 0.47 -2.48 -11.74
N GLY A 22 -0.78 -2.36 -11.28
CA GLY A 22 -1.88 -3.27 -11.65
C GLY A 22 -1.93 -4.57 -10.83
N THR A 23 -0.93 -4.84 -9.99
CA THR A 23 -0.92 -6.00 -9.08
C THR A 23 -1.64 -5.64 -7.78
N PRO A 24 -2.62 -6.45 -7.32
CA PRO A 24 -3.26 -6.26 -6.02
C PRO A 24 -2.27 -6.42 -4.87
N ILE A 25 -2.31 -5.50 -3.92
CA ILE A 25 -1.40 -5.46 -2.77
C ILE A 25 -2.18 -5.24 -1.47
N TYR A 26 -1.56 -5.58 -0.34
CA TYR A 26 -1.95 -5.00 0.95
C TYR A 26 -0.86 -4.04 1.43
N ILE A 27 -1.28 -2.93 2.04
CA ILE A 27 -0.38 -1.95 2.65
C ILE A 27 -0.18 -2.36 4.11
N GLN A 28 1.05 -2.67 4.51
CA GLN A 28 1.37 -2.99 5.90
C GLN A 28 1.60 -1.73 6.73
N HIS A 29 2.39 -0.78 6.20
CA HIS A 29 2.81 0.41 6.90
C HIS A 29 3.12 1.53 5.91
N VAL A 30 2.95 2.78 6.34
CA VAL A 30 3.28 3.98 5.57
C VAL A 30 4.30 4.79 6.36
N ASP A 31 5.43 5.06 5.73
CA ASP A 31 6.45 5.98 6.20
C ASP A 31 6.16 7.37 5.62
N GLU A 32 5.53 8.23 6.42
CA GLU A 32 5.19 9.60 6.06
C GLU A 32 6.43 10.49 5.86
N ALA A 33 7.55 10.17 6.51
CA ALA A 33 8.75 10.99 6.38
C ALA A 33 9.38 10.82 4.99
N GLU A 34 9.32 9.60 4.45
CA GLU A 34 9.88 9.25 3.15
C GLU A 34 8.84 9.25 2.02
N GLY A 35 7.54 9.40 2.32
CA GLY A 35 6.47 9.31 1.32
C GLY A 35 6.39 7.93 0.68
N THR A 36 6.65 6.87 1.46
CA THR A 36 6.63 5.48 0.97
C THR A 36 5.71 4.59 1.78
N ALA A 37 5.28 3.50 1.16
CA ALA A 37 4.51 2.45 1.78
C ALA A 37 5.24 1.12 1.64
N ARG A 38 5.25 0.36 2.74
CA ARG A 38 5.61 -1.06 2.72
C ARG A 38 4.39 -1.86 2.31
N ILE A 39 4.50 -2.54 1.19
CA ILE A 39 3.45 -3.31 0.55
C ILE A 39 3.86 -4.76 0.35
N PHE A 40 2.86 -5.60 0.12
CA PHE A 40 3.03 -7.00 -0.21
C PHE A 40 2.00 -7.38 -1.29
N PRO A 41 2.42 -7.96 -2.42
CA PRO A 41 1.53 -8.52 -3.41
C PRO A 41 0.65 -9.62 -2.80
N LEU A 42 -0.66 -9.59 -3.12
CA LEU A 42 -1.59 -10.58 -2.57
C LEU A 42 -1.29 -12.01 -3.03
N GLU A 43 -0.73 -12.17 -4.24
CA GLU A 43 -0.34 -13.47 -4.79
C GLU A 43 1.05 -13.93 -4.32
N GLN A 44 1.89 -13.02 -3.81
CA GLN A 44 3.25 -13.29 -3.35
C GLN A 44 3.52 -12.58 -2.01
N PRO A 45 2.87 -13.01 -0.92
CA PRO A 45 2.90 -12.31 0.36
C PRO A 45 4.25 -12.39 1.09
N GLU A 46 5.20 -13.20 0.62
CA GLU A 46 6.60 -13.16 1.05
C GLU A 46 7.41 -12.02 0.42
N GLU A 47 6.93 -11.41 -0.66
CA GLU A 47 7.63 -10.33 -1.36
C GLU A 47 7.29 -8.97 -0.75
N GLU A 48 8.09 -8.56 0.23
CA GLU A 48 8.03 -7.19 0.76
C GLU A 48 8.62 -6.19 -0.25
N GLN A 49 7.89 -5.11 -0.50
CA GLN A 49 8.37 -4.00 -1.32
C GLN A 49 8.12 -2.67 -0.61
N SER A 50 9.07 -1.74 -0.70
CA SER A 50 8.88 -0.34 -0.29
C SER A 50 8.73 0.51 -1.54
N VAL A 51 7.56 1.10 -1.74
CA VAL A 51 7.20 1.86 -2.95
C VAL A 51 6.66 3.23 -2.57
N SER A 52 6.73 4.21 -3.48
CA SER A 52 6.08 5.51 -3.26
C SER A 52 4.57 5.33 -3.15
N VAL A 53 3.93 6.00 -2.18
CA VAL A 53 2.46 6.01 -2.05
C VAL A 53 1.76 6.61 -3.26
N ASP A 54 2.44 7.49 -4.00
CA ASP A 54 1.91 8.09 -5.22
C ASP A 54 1.64 7.05 -6.30
N ASN A 55 2.42 5.95 -6.33
CA ASN A 55 2.27 4.84 -7.27
C ASN A 55 1.14 3.87 -6.90
N LEU A 56 0.54 4.02 -5.71
CA LEU A 56 -0.58 3.18 -5.29
C LEU A 56 -1.91 3.72 -5.80
N VAL A 57 -2.77 2.82 -6.25
CA VAL A 57 -4.09 3.13 -6.80
C VAL A 57 -5.15 2.36 -6.03
N GLU A 58 -6.04 3.09 -5.34
CA GLU A 58 -7.26 2.57 -4.74
C GLU A 58 -8.40 2.52 -5.78
N HIS A 59 -9.22 1.45 -5.76
CA HIS A 59 -10.37 1.25 -6.65
C HIS A 59 -11.70 1.24 -5.91
#